data_AF-A0A1C6GVG8-F1
#
_entry.id   AF-A0A1C6GVG8-F1
#
_cell.length_a   1.000
_cell.length_b   1.000
_cell.length_c   1.000
_cell.angle_alpha   90.00
_cell.angle_beta   90.00
_cell.angle_gamma   90.00
#
_symmetry.space_group_name_H-M   'P 1'
#
loop_
_entity.id
_entity.type
_entity.pdbx_description
1 polymer ?
#
loop_
_entity_poly.entity_id
_entity_poly.type
_entity_poly.pdbx_seq_one_letter_code
_entity_poly.pdbx_strand_id
1 'polypeptide(L)'
;MAMDKKIVKQAYDIAKLRDRSIKGTKETIYFDNASIGVHPEIITENNIVVANSNNGAVQNIVNELPLTKKQIDQKFVEELKGADYFCSIALK
;
A
#
# COMPACT_ATOMS: atom_id res chain seq x y z
N MET A 1 -10.60 -2.38 -12.56
CA MET A 1 -11.21 -3.73 -12.36
C MET A 1 -10.25 -4.75 -11.76
N ALA A 2 -9.07 -5.05 -12.35
CA ALA A 2 -8.14 -6.02 -11.74
C ALA A 2 -7.25 -5.43 -10.61
N MET A 3 -6.91 -4.13 -10.70
CA MET A 3 -6.06 -3.43 -9.72
C MET A 3 -6.77 -3.26 -8.36
N ASP A 4 -8.05 -2.90 -8.38
CA ASP A 4 -8.84 -2.56 -7.18
C ASP A 4 -9.03 -3.77 -6.25
N LYS A 5 -9.24 -4.96 -6.82
CA LYS A 5 -9.37 -6.22 -6.06
C LYS A 5 -8.10 -6.57 -5.28
N LYS A 6 -6.92 -6.30 -5.84
CA LYS A 6 -5.63 -6.60 -5.21
C LYS A 6 -5.37 -5.70 -4.02
N ILE A 7 -5.65 -4.40 -4.16
CA ILE A 7 -5.50 -3.41 -3.08
C ILE A 7 -6.41 -3.76 -1.90
N VAL A 8 -7.66 -4.12 -2.17
CA VAL A 8 -8.62 -4.47 -1.11
C VAL A 8 -8.26 -5.78 -0.42
N LYS A 9 -7.85 -6.79 -1.19
CA LYS A 9 -7.39 -8.07 -0.63
C LYS A 9 -6.18 -7.85 0.28
N GLN A 10 -5.21 -7.05 -0.17
CA GLN A 10 -4.05 -6.69 0.64
C GLN A 10 -4.46 -5.94 1.93
N ALA A 11 -5.32 -4.93 1.83
CA ALA A 11 -5.80 -4.19 3.00
C ALA A 11 -6.52 -5.11 4.01
N TYR A 12 -7.36 -6.01 3.53
CA TYR A 12 -8.04 -7.02 4.36
C TYR A 12 -7.04 -7.96 5.05
N ASP A 13 -6.04 -8.45 4.32
CA ASP A 13 -5.03 -9.35 4.86
C ASP A 13 -4.14 -8.64 5.90
N ILE A 14 -3.79 -7.37 5.69
CA ILE A 14 -3.11 -6.51 6.68
C ILE A 14 -3.96 -6.36 7.94
N ALA A 15 -5.25 -6.05 7.79
CA ALA A 15 -6.15 -5.83 8.93
C ALA A 15 -6.32 -7.10 9.80
N LYS A 16 -6.20 -8.28 9.20
CA LYS A 16 -6.27 -9.59 9.87
C LYS A 16 -4.96 -10.03 10.53
N LEU A 17 -3.84 -9.35 10.31
CA LEU A 17 -2.59 -9.68 11.01
C LEU A 17 -2.74 -9.47 12.52
N ARG A 18 -2.48 -10.53 13.29
CA ARG A 18 -2.48 -10.47 14.76
C ARG A 18 -1.27 -9.71 15.29
N ASP A 19 -0.10 -9.96 14.73
CA ASP A 19 1.12 -9.20 15.01
C ASP A 19 1.30 -8.16 13.92
N ARG A 20 1.30 -6.88 14.29
CA ARG A 20 1.42 -5.73 13.38
C ARG A 20 2.84 -5.15 13.37
N SER A 21 3.81 -5.91 13.85
CA SER A 21 5.21 -5.54 13.83
C SER A 21 5.96 -6.27 12.72
N ILE A 22 6.88 -5.56 12.05
CA ILE A 22 7.82 -6.16 11.12
C ILE A 22 9.09 -6.48 11.91
N LYS A 23 9.46 -7.75 11.96
CA LYS A 23 10.60 -8.25 12.73
C LYS A 23 11.57 -8.96 11.80
N GLY A 24 12.86 -8.90 12.15
CA GLY A 24 13.86 -9.73 11.50
C GLY A 24 13.80 -11.17 11.99
N THR A 25 14.41 -12.05 11.23
CA THR A 25 14.63 -13.44 11.58
C THR A 25 16.11 -13.66 11.87
N LYS A 26 16.50 -14.88 12.27
CA LYS A 26 17.92 -15.20 12.49
C LYS A 26 18.74 -15.03 11.22
N GLU A 27 18.11 -15.24 10.07
CA GLU A 27 18.70 -15.15 8.74
C GLU A 27 18.86 -13.71 8.25
N THR A 28 18.19 -12.73 8.87
CA THR A 28 18.24 -11.32 8.46
C THR A 28 19.03 -10.42 9.41
N ILE A 29 19.73 -11.00 10.39
CA ILE A 29 20.68 -10.28 11.24
C ILE A 29 21.87 -9.84 10.37
N TYR A 30 22.19 -8.55 10.39
CA TYR A 30 23.30 -8.01 9.61
C TYR A 30 24.43 -7.43 10.47
N PHE A 31 24.17 -7.11 11.75
CA PHE A 31 25.20 -6.62 12.67
C PHE A 31 24.72 -6.72 14.13
N ASP A 32 25.46 -7.41 15.01
CA ASP A 32 25.11 -7.62 16.42
C ASP A 32 23.63 -7.99 16.61
N ASN A 33 22.84 -7.11 17.24
CA ASN A 33 21.40 -7.27 17.48
C ASN A 33 20.53 -6.55 16.44
N ALA A 34 21.11 -6.01 15.37
CA ALA A 34 20.41 -5.35 14.28
C ALA A 34 20.04 -6.36 13.17
N SER A 35 18.78 -6.31 12.74
CA SER A 35 18.22 -7.20 11.71
C SER A 35 17.31 -6.46 10.74
N ILE A 36 17.22 -6.98 9.51
CA ILE A 36 16.30 -6.49 8.49
C ILE A 36 14.93 -7.13 8.72
N GLY A 37 13.90 -6.31 8.85
CA GLY A 37 12.53 -6.77 9.03
C GLY A 37 11.99 -7.48 7.78
N VAL A 38 11.36 -8.65 7.95
CA VAL A 38 10.77 -9.42 6.85
C VAL A 38 9.27 -9.18 6.78
N HIS A 39 8.78 -8.83 5.61
CA HIS A 39 7.36 -8.65 5.37
C HIS A 39 6.69 -10.00 5.07
N PRO A 40 5.50 -10.31 5.63
CA PRO A 40 4.83 -11.57 5.35
C PRO A 40 4.47 -11.72 3.87
N GLU A 41 4.66 -12.91 3.30
CA GLU A 41 4.40 -13.20 1.88
C GLU A 41 2.96 -12.84 1.46
N ILE A 42 1.98 -13.13 2.33
CA ILE A 42 0.57 -12.83 2.11
C ILE A 42 0.30 -11.34 1.86
N ILE A 43 1.14 -10.45 2.37
CA ILE A 43 1.03 -9.01 2.13
C ILE A 43 1.86 -8.59 0.91
N THR A 44 3.02 -9.21 0.67
CA THR A 44 3.90 -8.82 -0.45
C THR A 44 3.39 -9.28 -1.81
N GLU A 45 2.58 -10.34 -1.88
CA GLU A 45 2.07 -10.90 -3.15
C GLU A 45 1.35 -9.87 -4.04
N ASN A 46 0.68 -8.90 -3.42
CA ASN A 46 -0.10 -7.87 -4.11
C ASN A 46 0.49 -6.46 -3.99
N ASN A 47 1.71 -6.32 -3.46
CA ASN A 47 2.33 -5.00 -3.28
C ASN A 47 2.94 -4.48 -4.60
N ILE A 48 3.13 -3.16 -4.65
CA ILE A 48 4.02 -2.51 -5.61
C ILE A 48 5.09 -1.81 -4.78
N VAL A 49 6.36 -2.17 -4.99
CA VAL A 49 7.49 -1.46 -4.38
C VAL A 49 7.85 -0.28 -5.26
N VAL A 50 7.79 0.91 -4.68
CA VAL A 50 8.28 2.14 -5.30
C VAL A 50 9.47 2.62 -4.46
N ALA A 51 10.63 2.77 -5.09
CA ALA A 51 11.85 3.23 -4.45
C ALA A 51 12.52 4.33 -5.27
N ASN A 52 13.08 5.32 -4.58
CA ASN A 52 13.90 6.35 -5.19
C ASN A 52 15.00 6.73 -4.18
N SER A 53 16.22 6.98 -4.66
CA SER A 53 17.34 7.42 -3.83
C SER A 53 17.14 8.85 -3.29
N ASN A 54 16.21 9.60 -3.86
CA ASN A 54 15.84 10.94 -3.44
C ASN A 54 14.46 10.95 -2.76
N ASN A 55 14.45 11.22 -1.46
CA ASN A 55 13.23 11.34 -0.65
C ASN A 55 12.23 12.37 -1.22
N GLY A 56 12.72 13.45 -1.83
CA GLY A 56 11.86 14.42 -2.50
C GLY A 56 11.11 13.83 -3.69
N ALA A 57 11.77 12.96 -4.47
CA ALA A 57 11.13 12.25 -5.57
C ALA A 57 10.15 11.18 -5.07
N VAL A 58 10.44 10.50 -3.96
CA VAL A 58 9.47 9.61 -3.30
C VAL A 58 8.20 10.39 -2.93
N GLN A 59 8.33 11.57 -2.31
CA GLN A 59 7.16 12.36 -1.95
C GLN A 59 6.38 12.87 -3.15
N ASN A 60 7.03 13.21 -4.26
CA ASN A 60 6.31 13.57 -5.49
C ASN A 60 5.43 12.42 -5.96
N ILE A 61 5.96 11.19 -5.98
CA ILE A 61 5.19 10.00 -6.38
C ILE A 61 4.01 9.77 -5.42
N VAL A 62 4.22 9.87 -4.09
CA VAL A 62 3.16 9.74 -3.08
C VAL A 62 2.06 10.78 -3.26
N ASN A 63 2.42 12.01 -3.62
CA ASN A 63 1.47 13.10 -3.81
C ASN A 63 0.71 13.02 -5.13
N GLU A 64 1.31 12.43 -6.18
CA GLU A 64 0.73 12.36 -7.53
C GLU A 64 -0.03 11.06 -7.81
N LEU A 65 0.35 9.94 -7.18
CA LEU A 65 -0.33 8.65 -7.32
C LEU A 65 -1.85 8.73 -7.05
N PRO A 66 -2.33 9.50 -6.06
CA PRO A 66 -3.73 9.87 -5.98
C PRO A 66 -4.06 10.82 -7.14
N LEU A 67 -4.43 10.26 -8.31
CA LEU A 67 -4.77 11.01 -9.53
C LEU A 67 -6.00 11.94 -9.36
N THR A 68 -6.62 11.93 -8.18
CA THR A 68 -7.87 12.61 -7.82
C THR A 68 -7.78 14.13 -7.73
N LYS A 69 -6.59 14.74 -7.64
CA LYS A 69 -6.48 16.19 -7.37
C LYS A 69 -6.23 17.09 -8.58
N LYS A 70 -5.60 16.60 -9.65
CA LYS A 70 -5.16 17.46 -10.77
C LYS A 70 -5.36 16.85 -12.16
N GLN A 71 -5.56 15.54 -12.27
CA GLN A 71 -5.62 14.86 -13.56
C GLN A 71 -7.02 14.37 -13.94
N ILE A 72 -7.92 14.29 -12.95
CA ILE A 72 -9.33 13.93 -13.13
C ILE A 72 -10.17 15.19 -12.93
N ASP A 73 -11.06 15.49 -13.88
CA ASP A 73 -12.04 16.57 -13.75
C ASP A 73 -12.93 16.32 -12.54
N GLN A 74 -13.10 17.34 -11.68
CA GLN A 74 -13.83 17.25 -10.41
C GLN A 74 -15.23 16.66 -10.58
N LYS A 75 -15.88 16.88 -11.73
CA LYS A 75 -17.22 16.33 -12.01
C LYS A 75 -17.25 14.79 -12.08
N PHE A 76 -16.13 14.17 -12.46
CA PHE A 76 -16.00 12.71 -12.52
C PHE A 76 -15.43 12.11 -11.24
N VAL A 77 -14.84 12.92 -10.34
CA VAL A 77 -14.23 12.41 -9.09
C VAL A 77 -15.28 11.75 -8.20
N GLU A 78 -16.44 12.37 -8.01
CA GLU A 78 -17.50 11.81 -7.17
C GLU A 78 -18.16 10.57 -7.81
N GLU A 79 -18.35 10.57 -9.13
CA GLU A 79 -18.84 9.38 -9.85
C GLU A 79 -17.83 8.22 -9.79
N LEU A 80 -16.53 8.50 -9.90
CA LEU A 80 -15.48 7.48 -9.78
C LEU A 80 -15.38 6.91 -8.37
N LYS A 81 -15.55 7.74 -7.33
CA LYS A 81 -15.65 7.25 -5.94
C LYS A 81 -16.89 6.39 -5.73
N GLY A 82 -18.02 6.76 -6.33
CA GLY A 82 -19.26 5.98 -6.26
C GLY A 82 -19.21 4.68 -7.07
N ALA A 83 -18.51 4.67 -8.20
CA ALA A 83 -18.26 3.50 -9.03
C ALA A 83 -17.17 2.59 -8.46
N ASP A 84 -16.30 3.13 -7.59
CA ASP A 84 -15.38 2.33 -6.79
C ASP A 84 -16.18 1.47 -5.81
N TYR A 85 -16.44 0.25 -6.27
CA TYR A 85 -17.13 -0.83 -5.56
C TYR A 85 -16.61 -1.04 -4.12
N PHE A 86 -15.37 -0.67 -3.85
CA PHE A 86 -14.71 -0.85 -2.56
C PHE A 86 -14.83 0.32 -1.59
N CYS A 87 -15.38 1.47 -2.02
CA CYS A 87 -15.57 2.63 -1.15
C CYS A 87 -16.40 2.29 0.11
N SER A 88 -17.43 1.46 -0.05
CA SER A 88 -18.28 0.99 1.06
C SER A 88 -17.58 0.04 2.04
N ILE A 89 -16.52 -0.65 1.60
CA ILE A 89 -15.78 -1.62 2.41
C ILE A 89 -14.67 -0.93 3.22
N ALA A 90 -14.12 0.19 2.71
CA ALA A 90 -13.13 0.99 3.44
C ALA A 90 -13.72 1.83 4.59
N LEU A 91 -15.05 2.05 4.60
CA LEU A 91 -15.77 2.86 5.59
C LEU A 91 -16.42 2.04 6.73
N LYS A 92 -16.22 0.72 6.76
CA LYS A 92 -16.63 -0.19 7.85
C LYS A 92 -15.44 -0.58 8.70
#